data_AF-A0A9W7LPR8-F1
#
_entry.id   AF-A0A9W7LPR8-F1
#
_cell.length_a   1.000
_cell.length_b   1.000
_cell.length_c   1.000
_cell.angle_alpha   90.00
_cell.angle_beta   90.00
_cell.angle_gamma   90.00
#
_symmetry.space_group_name_H-M   'P 1'
#
loop_
_entity.id
_entity.type
_entity.pdbx_description
1 polymer ?
#
loop_
_entity_poly.entity_id
_entity_poly.type
_entity_poly.pdbx_seq_one_letter_code
_entity_poly.pdbx_strand_id
1 'polypeptide(L)' 'MSTEAGVGVMGTKLGMMSFFETDNKVVPVTIVGFKEGDRVTQVKTSATDDYDAVQFQVGQIVKFIKWVLHAWKKHFPDSL' A
#
# COMPACT_ATOMS: atom_id res chain seq x y z
N MET A 1 16.80 14.10 -0.69
CA MET A 1 16.61 13.22 -1.87
C MET A 1 16.29 11.83 -1.36
N SER A 2 15.08 11.31 -1.58
CA SER A 2 14.76 9.91 -1.24
C SER A 2 15.76 8.98 -1.98
N THR A 3 16.31 8.01 -1.27
CA THR A 3 17.28 7.03 -1.79
C THR A 3 16.61 5.86 -2.50
N GLU A 4 15.30 5.93 -2.73
CA GLU A 4 14.51 4.86 -3.32
C GLU A 4 14.54 4.94 -4.85
N ALA A 5 14.69 3.79 -5.51
CA ALA A 5 14.77 3.71 -6.98
C ALA A 5 13.44 4.03 -7.70
N GLY A 6 12.33 4.16 -6.96
CA GLY A 6 11.01 4.42 -7.52
C GLY A 6 9.91 4.38 -6.47
N VAL A 7 8.66 4.47 -6.93
CA VAL A 7 7.47 4.45 -6.07
C VAL A 7 7.02 3.02 -5.82
N GLY A 8 6.87 2.64 -4.54
CA GLY A 8 6.36 1.33 -4.12
C GLY A 8 4.84 1.26 -4.03
N VAL A 9 4.32 0.03 -3.99
CA VAL A 9 2.90 -0.29 -3.74
C VAL A 9 2.77 -1.23 -2.54
N MET A 10 1.63 -1.24 -1.87
CA MET A 10 1.42 -2.08 -0.69
C MET A 10 0.62 -3.34 -1.02
N GLY A 11 1.23 -4.50 -0.79
CA GLY A 11 0.58 -5.80 -0.96
C GLY A 11 0.28 -6.50 0.36
N THR A 12 -0.74 -7.35 0.38
CA THR A 12 -1.03 -8.28 1.49
C THR A 12 -0.40 -9.63 1.19
N LYS A 13 0.40 -10.17 2.10
CA LYS A 13 0.92 -11.55 1.98
C LYS A 13 -0.24 -12.54 2.09
N LEU A 14 -0.49 -13.30 1.03
CA LEU A 14 -1.53 -14.33 0.99
C LEU A 14 -1.01 -15.70 1.38
N GLY A 15 0.26 -15.99 1.11
CA GLY A 15 0.85 -17.29 1.43
C GLY A 15 2.13 -17.55 0.67
N MET A 16 2.52 -18.83 0.64
CA MET A 16 3.68 -19.33 -0.08
C MET A 16 3.28 -20.58 -0.84
N MET A 17 3.78 -20.75 -2.06
CA MET A 17 3.54 -21.92 -2.90
C MET A 17 4.79 -22.26 -3.72
N SER A 18 4.77 -23.41 -4.38
CA SER A 18 5.80 -23.81 -5.33
C SER A 18 5.37 -23.47 -6.76
N PHE A 19 6.23 -22.77 -7.50
CA PHE A 19 6.07 -22.53 -8.93
C PHE A 19 6.91 -23.54 -9.72
N PHE A 20 6.27 -24.22 -10.67
CA PHE A 20 6.90 -25.21 -11.53
C PHE A 20 7.22 -24.57 -12.88
N GLU A 21 8.51 -24.46 -13.19
CA GLU A 21 8.98 -23.90 -14.45
C GLU A 21 9.05 -24.99 -15.54
N THR A 22 9.05 -24.59 -16.80
CA THR A 22 9.10 -25.52 -17.96
C THR A 22 10.33 -26.42 -17.96
N ASP A 23 11.40 -26.00 -17.30
CA ASP A 23 12.67 -26.73 -17.19
C ASP A 23 12.68 -27.74 -16.02
N ASN A 24 11.52 -28.14 -15.51
CA ASN A 24 11.34 -29.03 -14.34
C ASN A 24 11.98 -28.51 -13.03
N LYS A 25 12.22 -27.20 -12.93
CA LYS A 25 12.70 -26.57 -11.69
C LYS A 25 11.51 -26.16 -10.81
N VAL A 26 11.68 -26.35 -9.51
CA VAL A 26 10.69 -25.97 -8.50
C VAL A 26 11.20 -24.75 -7.74
N VAL A 27 10.49 -23.64 -7.84
CA VAL A 27 10.86 -22.36 -7.22
C VAL A 27 9.87 -22.04 -6.08
N PRO A 28 10.33 -21.85 -4.84
CA PRO A 28 9.45 -21.40 -3.76
C PRO A 28 9.11 -19.92 -3.96
N VAL A 29 7.82 -19.61 -4.07
CA VAL A 29 7.32 -18.25 -4.32
C VAL A 29 6.38 -17.78 -3.21
N THR A 30 6.43 -16.49 -2.89
CA THR A 30 5.47 -15.84 -1.99
C THR A 30 4.38 -15.18 -2.81
N ILE A 31 3.13 -15.46 -2.46
CA ILE A 31 1.97 -14.85 -3.11
C ILE A 31 1.67 -13.54 -2.39
N VAL A 32 1.71 -12.45 -3.15
CA VAL A 32 1.33 -11.11 -2.69
C VAL A 32 0.04 -10.72 -3.42
N GLY A 33 -1.02 -10.50 -2.66
CA GLY A 33 -2.31 -10.06 -3.18
C GLY A 33 -2.50 -8.57 -3.00
N PHE A 34 -3.09 -7.93 -4.00
CA PHE A 34 -3.50 -6.54 -3.92
C PHE A 34 -4.98 -6.48 -3.54
N LYS A 35 -5.28 -5.70 -2.50
CA LYS A 35 -6.66 -5.36 -2.15
C LYS A 35 -6.98 -4.01 -2.77
N GLU A 36 -8.27 -3.68 -2.84
CA GLU A 36 -8.68 -2.34 -3.21
C GLU A 36 -8.10 -1.32 -2.22
N GLY A 37 -7.49 -0.24 -2.73
CA GLY A 37 -7.10 0.89 -1.89
C GLY A 37 -5.73 1.53 -2.12
N ASP A 38 -4.87 1.09 -3.04
CA ASP A 38 -3.55 1.70 -3.29
C ASP A 38 -3.64 3.05 -4.06
N ARG A 39 -4.18 4.08 -3.42
CA ARG A 39 -4.36 5.42 -4.01
C ARG A 39 -3.47 6.44 -3.30
N VAL A 40 -2.89 7.36 -4.06
CA VAL A 40 -2.11 8.48 -3.52
C VAL A 40 -3.04 9.39 -2.72
N THR A 41 -2.72 9.65 -1.45
CA THR A 41 -3.47 10.57 -0.59
C THR A 41 -2.78 11.90 -0.37
N GLN A 42 -1.45 11.91 -0.34
CA GLN A 42 -0.67 13.13 -0.12
C GLN A 42 0.66 13.04 -0.86
N VAL A 43 1.06 14.15 -1.47
CA VAL A 43 2.40 14.34 -2.03
C VAL A 43 3.14 15.30 -1.11
N LYS A 44 4.28 14.86 -0.60
CA LYS A 44 5.17 15.66 0.24
C LYS A 44 6.34 16.15 -0.59
N THR A 45 6.68 17.42 -0.41
CA THR A 45 7.75 18.07 -1.17
C THR A 45 8.75 18.70 -0.24
N SER A 46 10.00 18.83 -0.70
CA SER A 46 11.08 19.48 0.05
C SER A 46 10.73 20.91 0.50
N ALA A 47 9.83 21.61 -0.19
CA ALA A 47 9.41 22.97 0.18
C ALA A 47 8.44 23.01 1.38
N THR A 48 7.64 21.96 1.58
CA THR A 48 6.59 21.92 2.60
C THR A 48 6.96 21.04 3.79
N ASP A 49 7.64 19.92 3.54
CA ASP A 49 7.84 18.84 4.50
C ASP A 49 9.33 18.49 4.73
N ASP A 50 10.27 19.20 4.07
CA ASP A 50 11.73 18.96 4.14
C ASP A 50 12.21 17.63 3.52
N TYR A 51 11.32 16.90 2.82
CA TYR A 51 11.65 15.73 2.03
C TYR A 51 10.62 15.47 0.93
N ASP A 52 11.05 14.72 -0.09
CA ASP A 52 10.17 14.26 -1.16
C ASP A 52 9.67 12.84 -0.84
N ALA A 53 8.36 12.69 -0.72
CA ALA A 53 7.71 11.39 -0.50
C ALA A 53 6.27 11.40 -1.00
N VAL A 54 5.74 10.20 -1.25
CA VAL A 54 4.33 10.02 -1.61
C VAL A 54 3.66 9.12 -0.58
N GLN A 55 2.53 9.57 -0.06
CA GLN A 55 1.70 8.79 0.86
C GLN A 55 0.59 8.09 0.09
N PHE A 56 0.39 6.82 0.41
CA PHE A 56 -0.67 5.99 -0.15
C PHE A 56 -1.61 5.50 0.94
N GLN A 57 -2.88 5.40 0.60
CA GLN A 57 -3.84 4.62 1.38
C GLN A 57 -3.70 3.14 1.04
N VAL A 58 -4.09 2.27 1.97
CA VAL A 58 -4.22 0.83 1.74
C VAL A 58 -5.46 0.31 2.43
N GLY A 59 -6.22 -0.52 1.73
CA GLY A 59 -7.43 -1.14 2.23
C GLY A 59 -8.60 -0.16 2.40
N GLN A 60 -9.75 -0.74 2.74
CA GLN A 60 -10.97 -0.01 3.04
C GLN A 60 -11.30 -0.13 4.52
N ILE A 61 -11.79 0.96 5.10
CA ILE A 61 -12.41 0.92 6.41
C ILE A 61 -13.85 0.47 6.22
N VAL A 62 -14.21 -0.66 6.82
CA VAL A 62 -15.61 -1.08 6.91
C VAL A 62 -16.39 -0.04 7.72
N LYS A 63 -17.49 0.46 7.14
CA LYS A 63 -18.34 1.60 7.59
C LYS A 63 -18.81 1.59 9.05
N PHE A 64 -18.54 0.52 9.80
CA PHE A 64 -18.98 0.31 11.19
C PHE A 64 -17.89 0.47 12.26
N ILE A 65 -16.71 0.99 11.93
CA ILE A 65 -15.66 1.24 12.94
C ILE A 65 -15.97 2.55 13.69
N LYS A 66 -16.63 2.39 14.84
CA LYS A 66 -16.94 3.47 15.80
C LYS A 66 -15.69 4.22 16.32
N TRP A 67 -14.50 3.65 16.14
CA TRP A 67 -13.23 4.08 16.73
C TRP A 67 -12.34 4.94 15.82
N VAL A 68 -12.78 5.28 14.61
CA VAL A 68 -12.00 6.19 13.74
C VAL A 68 -12.19 7.63 14.19
N LEU A 69 -11.08 8.32 14.47
CA LEU A 69 -11.06 9.71 14.93
C LEU A 69 -11.68 10.66 13.89
N HIS A 70 -12.42 11.67 14.35
CA HIS A 70 -13.08 12.65 13.49
C HIS A 70 -12.10 13.39 12.56
N ALA A 71 -10.93 13.78 13.08
CA ALA A 71 -9.88 14.43 12.29
C ALA A 71 -9.41 13.55 11.12
N TRP A 72 -9.32 12.24 11.33
CA TRP A 72 -8.92 11.29 10.30
C TRP A 72 -9.99 11.16 9.21
N LYS A 73 -11.27 11.08 9.58
CA LYS A 73 -12.39 11.08 8.63
C LYS A 73 -12.43 12.36 7.78
N LYS A 74 -12.08 13.51 8.37
CA LYS A 74 -12.00 14.78 7.64
C LYS A 74 -10.83 14.82 6.66
N HIS A 75 -9.71 14.21 7.01
CA HIS A 75 -8.51 14.17 6.16
C HIS A 75 -8.66 13.15 5.01
N PHE A 76 -9.44 12.08 5.20
CA PHE A 76 -9.70 11.04 4.19
C PHE A 76 -11.21 10.82 3.94
N PRO A 77 -11.92 11.79 3.31
CA PRO A 77 -13.36 11.68 3.11
C PRO A 77 -13.77 10.53 2.16
N ASP A 78 -12.93 10.21 1.17
CA ASP A 78 -13.22 9.20 0.13
C ASP A 78 -12.82 7.77 0.52
N SER A 79 -12.36 7.57 1.76
CA SER A 79 -11.92 6.28 2.30
C SER A 79 -13.06 5.40 2.87
N LEU A 80 -14.30 5.89 2.80
CA LEU A 80 -15.51 5.37 3.47
C LEU A 80 -16.57 4.84 2.49
#